data_AF-A0A7S4HUY9-F1
#
_entry.id   AF-A0A7S4HUY9-F1
#
_cell.length_a   1.000
_cell.length_b   1.000
_cell.length_c   1.000
_cell.angle_alpha   90.00
_cell.angle_beta   90.00
_cell.angle_gamma   90.00
#
_symmetry.space_group_name_H-M   'P 1'
#
loop_
_entity.id
_entity.type
_entity.pdbx_description
1 polymer ?
#
loop_
_entity_poly.entity_id
_entity_poly.type
_entity_poly.pdbx_seq_one_letter_code
_entity_poly.pdbx_strand_id
1 'polypeptide(L)'
;ATECHATDQGELQISMLVMHDDKLVPLGWIHTHPKIRVFMSSVDLHQQCIWQCGTPEAISIVVSHETRTPRSGAFQLTTTGASPTGLEQVKSCRKDGHHPDHQPDCDGSPGNGVYDHCEHLSWDGALPLEIDDVRLMTLDICT
;
A
#
# COMPACT_ATOMS: atom_id res chain seq x y z
N ALA A 1 -1.75 16.33 -3.20
CA ALA A 1 -0.82 15.51 -2.42
C ALA A 1 -0.06 14.61 -3.38
N THR A 2 1.26 14.50 -3.23
CA THR A 2 2.13 13.55 -3.97
C THR A 2 2.51 12.34 -3.11
N GLU A 3 2.03 12.30 -1.87
CA GLU A 3 2.34 11.30 -0.86
C GLU A 3 1.06 10.94 -0.12
N CYS A 4 0.97 9.69 0.32
CA CYS A 4 -0.09 9.17 1.17
C CYS A 4 0.57 8.55 2.40
N HIS A 5 0.21 9.03 3.58
CA HIS A 5 0.69 8.50 4.85
C HIS A 5 -0.53 8.01 5.63
N ALA A 6 -0.44 6.81 6.22
CA ALA A 6 -1.40 6.44 7.25
C ALA A 6 -1.27 7.42 8.43
N THR A 7 -2.40 7.74 9.04
CA THR A 7 -2.44 8.54 10.27
C THR A 7 -2.71 7.60 11.43
N ASP A 8 -2.19 7.91 12.62
CA ASP A 8 -2.45 7.13 13.84
C ASP A 8 -3.96 6.90 14.04
N GLN A 9 -4.79 7.91 13.74
CA GLN A 9 -6.24 7.79 13.79
C GLN A 9 -6.80 6.80 12.77
N GLY A 10 -6.30 6.83 11.52
CA GLY A 10 -6.72 5.88 10.49
C GLY A 10 -6.33 4.44 10.84
N GLU A 11 -5.15 4.23 11.41
CA GLU A 11 -4.71 2.91 11.87
C GLU A 11 -5.58 2.39 13.03
N LEU A 12 -5.93 3.25 13.99
CA LEU A 12 -6.84 2.90 15.08
C LEU A 12 -8.25 2.56 14.58
N GLN A 13 -8.75 3.27 13.57
CA GLN A 13 -10.06 2.99 12.96
C GLN A 13 -10.06 1.64 12.24
N ILE A 14 -9.00 1.32 11.50
CA ILE A 14 -8.85 -0.01 10.88
C ILE A 14 -8.84 -1.10 11.94
N SER A 15 -8.06 -0.92 13.01
CA SER A 15 -8.01 -1.86 14.14
C SER A 15 -9.40 -2.04 14.78
N MET A 16 -10.14 -0.95 14.97
CA MET A 16 -11.50 -0.99 15.52
C MET A 16 -12.48 -1.75 14.61
N LEU A 17 -12.42 -1.55 13.29
CA LEU A 17 -13.26 -2.27 12.33
C LEU A 17 -12.96 -3.77 12.34
N VAL A 18 -11.68 -4.15 12.32
CA VAL A 18 -11.25 -5.56 12.38
C VAL A 18 -11.65 -6.22 13.70
N MET A 19 -11.57 -5.50 14.83
CA MET A 19 -11.97 -6.01 16.13
C MET A 19 -13.50 -6.06 16.33
N HIS A 20 -14.25 -5.21 15.62
CA HIS A 20 -15.71 -5.16 15.73
C HIS A 20 -16.39 -6.20 14.84
N ASP A 21 -15.81 -6.47 13.67
CA ASP A 21 -16.27 -7.51 12.76
C ASP A 21 -15.21 -8.62 12.69
N ASP A 22 -15.33 -9.61 13.59
CA ASP A 22 -14.46 -10.79 13.70
C ASP A 22 -14.35 -11.63 12.40
N LYS A 23 -15.00 -11.22 11.32
CA LYS A 23 -15.00 -11.86 9.99
C LYS A 23 -14.12 -11.15 8.97
N LEU A 24 -13.59 -9.96 9.27
CA LEU A 24 -12.74 -9.20 8.36
C LEU A 24 -11.26 -9.48 8.63
N VAL A 25 -10.51 -9.77 7.56
CA VAL A 25 -9.06 -9.93 7.60
C VAL A 25 -8.43 -8.81 6.77
N PRO A 26 -7.52 -8.00 7.34
CA PRO A 26 -6.91 -6.92 6.59
C PRO A 26 -5.85 -7.49 5.63
N LEU A 27 -5.99 -7.18 4.33
CA LEU A 27 -5.16 -7.74 3.26
C LEU A 27 -4.24 -6.70 2.59
N GLY A 28 -4.19 -5.48 3.11
CA GLY A 28 -3.36 -4.40 2.57
C GLY A 28 -4.14 -3.11 2.42
N TRP A 29 -3.77 -2.31 1.42
CA TRP A 29 -4.23 -0.94 1.28
C TRP A 29 -4.27 -0.48 -0.18
N ILE A 30 -5.02 0.60 -0.43
CA ILE A 30 -5.19 1.21 -1.74
C ILE A 30 -5.05 2.72 -1.65
N HIS A 31 -4.30 3.32 -2.58
CA HIS A 31 -4.18 4.77 -2.69
C HIS A 31 -4.13 5.24 -4.14
N THR A 32 -4.35 6.54 -4.31
CA THR A 32 -4.36 7.17 -5.63
C THR A 32 -3.12 8.02 -5.86
N HIS A 33 -2.59 7.97 -7.08
CA HIS A 33 -1.59 8.87 -7.62
C HIS A 33 -2.26 9.87 -8.59
N PRO A 34 -2.61 11.10 -8.15
CA PRO A 34 -3.45 11.98 -8.97
C PRO A 34 -2.77 12.51 -10.23
N LYS A 35 -1.45 12.66 -10.20
CA LYS A 35 -0.66 13.33 -11.26
C LYS A 35 0.58 12.57 -11.70
N ILE A 36 0.83 11.40 -11.13
CA ILE A 36 2.05 10.62 -11.35
C ILE A 36 1.69 9.18 -11.71
N ARG A 37 2.67 8.46 -12.26
CA ARG A 37 2.52 7.09 -12.78
C ARG A 37 2.21 6.08 -11.68
N VAL A 38 1.82 4.88 -12.10
CA VAL A 38 1.63 3.72 -11.24
C VAL A 38 3.01 3.17 -10.89
N PHE A 39 3.47 3.38 -9.66
CA PHE A 39 4.70 2.83 -9.08
C PHE A 39 4.62 2.97 -7.55
N MET A 40 5.53 2.34 -6.82
CA MET A 40 5.67 2.53 -5.37
C MET A 40 6.74 3.59 -5.08
N SER A 41 6.34 4.73 -4.47
CA SER A 41 7.28 5.73 -3.95
C SER A 41 7.97 5.24 -2.67
N SER A 42 9.03 5.91 -2.21
CA SER A 42 9.70 5.54 -0.95
C SER A 42 8.73 5.55 0.24
N VAL A 43 7.80 6.51 0.27
CA VAL A 43 6.74 6.57 1.28
C VAL A 43 5.82 5.36 1.19
N ASP A 44 5.40 4.98 -0.02
CA ASP A 44 4.55 3.81 -0.22
C ASP A 44 5.26 2.52 0.18
N LEU A 45 6.57 2.40 -0.09
CA LEU A 45 7.38 1.25 0.30
C LEU A 45 7.45 1.11 1.82
N HIS A 46 7.65 2.22 2.54
CA HIS A 46 7.67 2.21 4.01
C HIS A 46 6.29 1.83 4.58
N GLN A 47 5.21 2.35 4.00
CA GLN A 47 3.86 1.97 4.41
C GLN A 47 3.57 0.49 4.13
N GLN A 48 3.95 -0.01 2.95
CA GLN A 48 3.81 -1.41 2.58
C GLN A 48 4.66 -2.32 3.49
N CYS A 49 5.83 -1.87 3.94
CA CYS A 49 6.66 -2.62 4.88
C CYS A 49 5.92 -2.90 6.19
N ILE A 50 5.14 -1.94 6.70
CA ILE A 50 4.34 -2.11 7.93
C ILE A 50 3.29 -3.20 7.70
N TRP A 51 2.53 -3.10 6.61
CA TRP A 51 1.51 -4.07 6.22
C TRP A 51 2.08 -5.48 6.04
N GLN A 52 3.16 -5.61 5.26
CA GLN A 52 3.75 -6.90 4.90
C GLN A 52 4.53 -7.56 6.04
N CYS A 53 4.97 -6.78 7.05
CA CYS A 53 5.48 -7.34 8.31
C CYS A 53 4.40 -8.01 9.15
N GLY A 54 3.16 -7.51 9.12
CA GLY A 54 2.01 -8.08 9.84
C GLY A 54 1.27 -9.17 9.07
N THR A 55 1.23 -9.06 7.74
CA THR A 55 0.52 -9.98 6.84
C THR A 55 1.39 -10.21 5.61
N PRO A 56 2.09 -11.36 5.48
CA PRO A 56 3.02 -11.62 4.38
C PRO A 56 2.40 -11.48 2.99
N GLU A 57 1.10 -11.73 2.86
CA GLU A 57 0.30 -11.63 1.63
C GLU A 57 -0.20 -10.21 1.34
N ALA A 58 0.11 -9.22 2.18
CA ALA A 58 -0.42 -7.87 2.07
C ALA A 58 -0.10 -7.23 0.72
N ILE A 59 -1.07 -6.54 0.13
CA ILE A 59 -0.94 -5.89 -1.17
C ILE A 59 -1.08 -4.37 -1.08
N SER A 60 -0.32 -3.65 -1.91
CA SER A 60 -0.51 -2.22 -2.14
C SER A 60 -1.09 -2.02 -3.53
N ILE A 61 -2.29 -1.47 -3.63
CA ILE A 61 -2.91 -1.09 -4.91
C ILE A 61 -2.70 0.40 -5.16
N VAL A 62 -2.02 0.73 -6.25
CA VAL A 62 -1.81 2.10 -6.71
C VAL A 62 -2.75 2.38 -7.87
N VAL A 63 -3.57 3.42 -7.78
CA VAL A 63 -4.44 3.88 -8.87
C VAL A 63 -3.99 5.26 -9.37
N SER A 64 -3.43 5.31 -10.58
CA SER A 64 -2.99 6.54 -11.23
C SER A 64 -4.06 7.15 -12.14
N HIS A 65 -4.21 8.47 -12.02
CA HIS A 65 -5.04 9.31 -12.88
C HIS A 65 -4.20 10.28 -13.73
N GLU A 66 -2.91 9.99 -13.95
CA GLU A 66 -2.01 10.80 -14.79
C GLU A 66 -2.55 10.96 -16.23
N THR A 67 -3.26 9.94 -16.72
CA THR A 67 -3.86 9.89 -18.06
C THR A 67 -5.38 9.95 -18.01
N ARG A 68 -6.02 10.28 -19.13
CA ARG A 68 -7.50 10.28 -19.25
C ARG A 68 -8.14 8.94 -18.86
N THR A 69 -7.44 7.83 -19.13
CA THR A 69 -7.84 6.50 -18.68
C THR A 69 -7.06 6.18 -17.40
N PRO A 70 -7.74 5.89 -16.27
CA PRO A 70 -7.08 5.45 -15.06
C PRO A 70 -6.26 4.17 -15.29
N ARG A 71 -5.12 4.08 -14.61
CA ARG A 71 -4.26 2.88 -14.62
C ARG A 71 -4.09 2.41 -13.19
N SER A 72 -4.00 1.11 -12.98
CA SER A 72 -3.75 0.53 -11.66
C SER A 72 -2.64 -0.50 -11.70
N GLY A 73 -2.02 -0.73 -10.54
CA GLY A 73 -1.06 -1.79 -10.31
C GLY A 73 -1.15 -2.26 -8.87
N ALA A 74 -0.91 -3.54 -8.64
CA ALA A 74 -0.82 -4.14 -7.32
C ALA A 74 0.61 -4.61 -7.07
N PHE A 75 1.15 -4.26 -5.90
CA PHE A 75 2.56 -4.40 -5.58
C PHE A 75 2.79 -4.96 -4.18
N GLN A 76 3.94 -5.62 -4.02
CA GLN A 76 4.46 -6.16 -2.77
C GLN A 76 5.96 -5.91 -2.68
N LEU A 77 6.51 -5.82 -1.47
CA LEU A 77 7.96 -5.85 -1.27
C LEU A 77 8.50 -7.23 -1.62
N THR A 78 9.68 -7.29 -2.21
CA THR A 78 10.34 -8.58 -2.48
C THR A 78 10.74 -9.23 -1.15
N THR A 79 10.41 -10.50 -1.00
CA THR A 79 10.72 -11.33 0.18
C THR A 79 11.62 -12.51 -0.14
N THR A 80 11.90 -12.73 -1.43
CA THR A 80 12.77 -13.79 -1.94
C THR A 80 13.66 -13.24 -3.05
N GLY A 81 14.69 -13.99 -3.44
CA GLY A 81 15.64 -13.58 -4.48
C GLY A 81 16.88 -12.88 -3.91
N ALA A 82 16.96 -11.55 -4.07
CA ALA A 82 18.13 -10.77 -3.68
C ALA A 82 18.32 -10.72 -2.15
N SER A 83 19.58 -10.58 -1.70
CA SER A 83 19.94 -10.42 -0.28
C SER A 83 20.77 -9.13 -0.10
N PRO A 84 20.33 -8.15 0.70
CA PRO A 84 19.05 -8.13 1.42
C PRO A 84 17.84 -8.05 0.49
N THR A 85 16.75 -8.70 0.89
CA THR A 85 15.43 -8.62 0.23
C THR A 85 14.88 -7.19 0.33
N GLY A 86 13.93 -6.82 -0.52
CA GLY A 86 13.31 -5.51 -0.48
C GLY A 86 12.64 -5.20 0.86
N LEU A 87 12.00 -6.20 1.47
CA LEU A 87 11.44 -6.08 2.82
C LEU A 87 12.53 -5.76 3.86
N GLU A 88 13.67 -6.45 3.82
CA GLU A 88 14.78 -6.21 4.75
C GLU A 88 15.42 -4.82 4.54
N GLN A 89 15.58 -4.42 3.28
CA GLN A 89 16.10 -3.11 2.92
C GLN A 89 15.25 -1.99 3.53
N VAL A 90 13.94 -1.99 3.25
CA VAL A 90 13.02 -0.95 3.73
C VAL A 90 12.90 -0.99 5.27
N LYS A 91 12.82 -2.18 5.87
CA LYS A 91 12.76 -2.35 7.34
C LYS A 91 13.99 -1.78 8.06
N SER A 92 15.15 -1.84 7.42
CA SER A 92 16.41 -1.29 7.93
C SER A 92 16.56 0.22 7.70
N CYS A 93 15.74 0.80 6.82
CA CYS A 93 15.76 2.23 6.53
C CYS A 93 15.33 3.05 7.74
N ARG A 94 15.95 4.23 7.90
CA ARG A 94 15.67 5.20 8.98
C ARG A 94 15.45 6.61 8.43
N LYS A 95 15.32 6.74 7.11
CA LYS A 95 15.02 8.01 6.45
C LYS A 95 13.51 8.18 6.42
N ASP A 96 13.07 9.42 6.59
CA ASP A 96 11.66 9.79 6.54
C ASP A 96 11.34 10.54 5.24
N GLY A 97 10.07 10.47 4.82
CA GLY A 97 9.56 11.16 3.64
C GLY A 97 10.13 10.64 2.32
N HIS A 98 10.05 11.48 1.28
CA HIS A 98 10.60 11.13 -0.02
C HIS A 98 12.14 11.15 -0.02
N HIS A 99 12.76 10.04 -0.41
CA HIS A 99 14.21 9.92 -0.48
C HIS A 99 14.68 9.08 -1.68
N PRO A 100 15.93 9.26 -2.16
CA PRO A 100 16.41 8.59 -3.36
C PRO A 100 16.65 7.08 -3.18
N ASP A 101 16.79 6.60 -1.95
CA ASP A 101 16.94 5.17 -1.69
C ASP A 101 15.66 4.42 -2.07
N HIS A 102 15.80 3.19 -2.58
CA HIS A 102 14.69 2.34 -3.00
C HIS A 102 13.82 2.92 -4.13
N GLN A 103 14.31 3.93 -4.85
CA GLN A 103 13.59 4.46 -6.02
C GLN A 103 13.47 3.40 -7.12
N PRO A 104 12.32 3.31 -7.80
CA PRO A 104 12.18 2.46 -8.98
C PRO A 104 13.18 2.83 -10.07
N ASP A 105 13.31 1.94 -11.05
CA ASP A 105 14.09 2.25 -12.24
C ASP A 105 13.53 3.48 -12.98
N CYS A 106 14.34 4.06 -13.87
CA CYS A 106 14.02 5.30 -14.56
C CYS A 106 12.74 5.24 -15.42
N ASP A 107 12.24 4.05 -15.73
CA ASP A 107 10.99 3.80 -16.45
C ASP A 107 9.77 3.59 -15.52
N GLY A 108 9.97 3.58 -14.20
CA GLY A 108 8.97 3.29 -13.19
C GLY A 108 8.78 1.80 -12.90
N SER A 109 9.58 0.93 -13.50
CA SER A 109 9.56 -0.51 -13.25
C SER A 109 10.14 -0.83 -11.87
N PRO A 110 9.72 -1.94 -11.23
CA PRO A 110 10.28 -2.39 -9.95
C PRO A 110 11.75 -2.85 -10.00
N GLY A 111 12.50 -2.57 -11.08
CA GLY A 111 13.79 -3.19 -11.40
C GLY A 111 14.98 -2.83 -10.49
N ASN A 112 14.73 -2.07 -9.42
CA ASN A 112 15.65 -1.96 -8.29
C ASN A 112 15.65 -3.21 -7.37
N GLY A 113 14.74 -4.16 -7.59
CA GLY A 113 14.62 -5.40 -6.83
C GLY A 113 14.01 -5.24 -5.43
N VAL A 114 13.48 -4.07 -5.08
CA VAL A 114 12.91 -3.78 -3.75
C VAL A 114 11.44 -4.20 -3.66
N TYR A 115 10.70 -4.06 -4.75
CA TYR A 115 9.30 -4.46 -4.81
C TYR A 115 9.02 -5.13 -6.15
N ASP A 116 7.87 -5.76 -6.28
CA ASP A 116 7.41 -6.37 -7.52
C ASP A 116 5.88 -6.33 -7.59
N HIS A 117 5.33 -6.70 -8.74
CA HIS A 117 3.92 -6.99 -8.87
C HIS A 117 3.50 -8.19 -8.00
N CYS A 118 2.30 -8.15 -7.45
CA CYS A 118 1.74 -9.29 -6.73
C CYS A 118 1.33 -10.39 -7.71
N GLU A 119 2.04 -11.52 -7.69
CA GLU A 119 1.73 -12.69 -8.52
C GLU A 119 0.60 -13.55 -7.95
N HIS A 120 0.28 -13.40 -6.66
CA HIS A 120 -0.76 -14.14 -5.94
C HIS A 120 -2.16 -13.53 -6.07
N LEU A 121 -2.38 -12.59 -7.00
CA LEU A 121 -3.65 -11.92 -7.20
C LEU A 121 -4.39 -12.39 -8.46
N SER A 122 -5.71 -12.45 -8.36
CA SER A 122 -6.62 -12.62 -9.50
C SER A 122 -7.74 -11.59 -9.41
N TRP A 123 -8.06 -10.97 -10.54
CA TRP A 123 -9.13 -9.98 -10.63
C TRP A 123 -10.40 -10.66 -11.12
N ASP A 124 -11.46 -10.60 -10.34
CA ASP A 124 -12.78 -11.10 -10.70
C ASP A 124 -13.83 -10.01 -10.50
N GLY A 125 -14.36 -9.48 -11.61
CA GLY A 125 -15.39 -8.43 -11.59
C GLY A 125 -16.79 -8.92 -11.23
N ALA A 126 -16.99 -10.23 -11.05
CA ALA A 126 -18.26 -10.81 -10.60
C ALA A 126 -18.37 -10.87 -9.07
N LEU A 127 -17.27 -10.70 -8.34
CA LEU A 127 -17.27 -10.72 -6.88
C LEU A 127 -17.91 -9.43 -6.32
N PRO A 128 -18.71 -9.53 -5.25
CA PRO A 128 -19.28 -8.36 -4.60
C PRO A 128 -18.19 -7.52 -3.93
N LEU A 129 -18.34 -6.19 -4.02
CA LEU A 129 -17.48 -5.22 -3.34
C LEU A 129 -18.36 -4.24 -2.54
N GLU A 130 -18.04 -4.11 -1.26
CA GLU A 130 -18.63 -3.12 -0.34
C GLU A 130 -17.55 -2.10 0.05
N ILE A 131 -17.91 -0.81 0.05
CA ILE A 131 -17.00 0.28 0.41
C ILE A 131 -17.65 1.11 1.50
N ASP A 132 -17.09 1.02 2.69
CA ASP A 132 -17.47 1.87 3.83
C ASP A 132 -16.60 3.12 3.90
N ASP A 133 -17.18 4.27 3.57
CA ASP A 133 -16.48 5.56 3.68
C ASP A 133 -16.55 6.11 5.11
N VAL A 134 -15.57 5.71 5.92
CA VAL A 134 -15.43 6.15 7.31
C VAL A 134 -15.18 7.65 7.49
N ARG A 135 -14.87 8.40 6.42
CA ARG A 135 -14.73 9.87 6.49
C ARG A 135 -16.08 10.55 6.64
N LEU A 136 -17.15 9.87 6.21
CA LEU A 136 -18.53 10.32 6.34
C LEU A 136 -19.17 9.85 7.65
N MET A 137 -18.50 8.95 8.37
CA MET A 137 -18.95 8.50 9.69
C MET A 137 -18.59 9.56 10.72
N THR A 138 -19.59 10.11 11.40
CA THR A 138 -19.37 10.89 12.61
C THR A 138 -19.09 9.88 13.71
N LEU A 139 -17.81 9.68 14.05
CA LEU A 139 -17.49 9.00 15.30
C LEU A 139 -17.94 9.92 16.43
N ASP A 140 -19.08 9.60 17.05
CA ASP A 140 -19.36 10.03 18.41
C ASP A 140 -18.32 9.33 19.30
N ILE A 141 -17.13 9.91 19.37
CA ILE A 141 -16.14 9.58 20.37
C ILE A 141 -16.75 10.11 21.68
N CYS A 142 -17.57 9.28 22.35
CA CYS A 142 -18.05 9.57 23.69
C CYS A 142 -16.85 9.94 24.57
N THR A 143 -16.84 11.20 24.99
CA THR A 143 -15.96 11.78 26.00
C THR A 143 -16.08 11.08 27.34
#